data_AF-A0A2I0T452-F1
#
_entry.id   AF-A0A2I0T452-F1
#
_cell.length_a   1.000
_cell.length_b   1.000
_cell.length_c   1.000
_cell.angle_alpha   90.00
_cell.angle_beta   90.00
_cell.angle_gamma   90.00
#
_symmetry.space_group_name_H-M   'P 1'
#
loop_
_entity.id
_entity.type
_entity.pdbx_description
1 polymer ?
#
loop_
_entity_poly.entity_id
_entity_poly.type
_entity_poly.pdbx_seq_one_letter_code
_entity_poly.pdbx_strand_id
1 'polypeptide(L)'
;MDIRNDVSQLQKLENCSIIEGNLQILLMFTTGAEDFRGLSFPRLLMITEYLLLFRVYGLESLRDLFPNLSVIRGTNLFFSYALVIFEMPHLRDVGLHSLGHVLRGSVRIERNQELCHLSTIDWGLLLPDAVDNTYIVGNKLAEECADVCPGILDVEKPCAQTTVNGQLDYRCWTSSYCQKGELVSHNPRDASKFVIHQRQCLSECPSGYTRNDSSIFCHKCEGLCPKECKVGTKTIDSTRAAQELGGCTLVEGNLIINIRRGYNLASELQSSLGLIETITGFLKIKHSFALVSLSFFKNLKLIRGDSMVDGNYTLYVLDNQNLQQLWDWSHHVLSIPVGKMYFAFNPKLCLAEIYRMEEVTGTKGRQNKAEINPRTNGDRASCLKLPTSSADTRFGDGDGPEVEQDTEERCCPCRPADGQLRMEGEAESFQKKFENFLHNSIIIPRPPWKVTSINKNPQRTPKRRRDVVAVTFPANASSVEPPAPSRPGGEPKPDFQIFEDKVVRDRAVLSRLRHFTEYRIDIHACNHAAHTVGCSAATFVFARTMPERSAS
;
A
#
# COMPACT_ATOMS: atom_id res chain seq x y z
N MET A 1 -4.55 -11.80 10.50
CA MET A 1 -4.91 -13.22 10.65
C MET A 1 -3.67 -14.03 10.97
N ASP A 2 -3.76 -14.84 12.01
CA ASP A 2 -2.64 -15.62 12.54
C ASP A 2 -3.03 -17.10 12.62
N ILE A 3 -2.35 -17.93 11.84
CA ILE A 3 -2.65 -19.35 11.60
C ILE A 3 -1.45 -20.15 12.09
N ARG A 4 -1.63 -20.94 13.15
CA ARG A 4 -0.53 -21.61 13.82
C ARG A 4 -0.86 -23.04 14.22
N ASN A 5 0.19 -23.85 14.35
CA ASN A 5 0.19 -25.21 14.90
C ASN A 5 -0.59 -26.27 14.09
N ASP A 6 -1.77 -25.95 13.58
CA ASP A 6 -2.69 -26.88 12.92
C ASP A 6 -3.15 -26.34 11.56
N VAL A 7 -3.03 -27.19 10.53
CA VAL A 7 -3.42 -26.92 9.13
C VAL A 7 -4.92 -26.64 9.03
N SER A 8 -5.75 -27.24 9.89
CA SER A 8 -7.20 -27.03 9.88
C SER A 8 -7.58 -25.55 10.02
N GLN A 9 -6.73 -24.75 10.67
CA GLN A 9 -6.95 -23.32 10.83
C GLN A 9 -6.90 -22.54 9.51
N LEU A 10 -6.33 -23.11 8.44
CA LEU A 10 -6.36 -22.51 7.11
C LEU A 10 -7.79 -22.40 6.56
N GLN A 11 -8.73 -23.23 6.99
CA GLN A 11 -10.14 -23.16 6.58
C GLN A 11 -10.78 -21.78 6.86
N LYS A 12 -10.22 -21.00 7.78
CA LYS A 12 -10.63 -19.59 8.02
C LYS A 12 -10.53 -18.72 6.76
N LEU A 13 -9.80 -19.16 5.73
CA LEU A 13 -9.57 -18.43 4.49
C LEU A 13 -10.56 -18.78 3.35
N GLU A 14 -11.42 -19.80 3.49
CA GLU A 14 -12.26 -20.34 2.39
C GLU A 14 -13.11 -19.29 1.66
N ASN A 15 -13.61 -18.30 2.40
CA ASN A 15 -14.49 -17.26 1.88
C ASN A 15 -13.83 -15.88 1.80
N CYS A 16 -12.52 -15.79 2.05
CA CYS A 16 -11.79 -14.53 2.07
C CYS A 16 -11.29 -14.17 0.68
N SER A 17 -11.71 -13.01 0.16
CA SER A 17 -11.09 -12.42 -1.04
C SER A 17 -10.06 -11.35 -0.73
N ILE A 18 -10.19 -10.68 0.41
CA ILE A 18 -9.26 -9.66 0.88
C ILE A 18 -8.98 -9.93 2.35
N ILE A 19 -7.72 -9.88 2.73
CA ILE A 19 -7.29 -9.86 4.13
C ILE A 19 -6.96 -8.43 4.52
N GLU A 20 -7.83 -7.83 5.32
CA GLU A 20 -7.59 -6.57 6.03
C GLU A 20 -6.70 -6.84 7.25
N GLY A 21 -5.45 -6.39 7.19
CA GLY A 21 -4.37 -6.79 8.10
C GLY A 21 -3.33 -7.70 7.43
N ASN A 22 -2.49 -8.33 8.27
CA ASN A 22 -1.45 -9.26 7.84
C ASN A 22 -1.93 -10.72 7.81
N LEU A 23 -1.29 -11.58 7.02
CA LEU A 23 -1.46 -13.03 7.07
C LEU A 23 -0.18 -13.67 7.58
N GLN A 24 -0.30 -14.41 8.68
CA GLN A 24 0.79 -15.14 9.33
C GLN A 24 0.45 -16.63 9.33
N ILE A 25 1.34 -17.47 8.78
CA ILE A 25 1.23 -18.93 8.81
C ILE A 25 2.54 -19.46 9.40
N LEU A 26 2.49 -20.00 10.60
CA LEU A 26 3.71 -20.37 11.31
C LEU A 26 3.60 -21.54 12.28
N LEU A 27 4.75 -22.12 12.63
CA LEU A 27 4.91 -23.14 13.69
C LEU A 27 4.06 -24.40 13.47
N MET A 28 4.05 -24.93 12.24
CA MET A 28 3.40 -26.20 11.93
C MET A 28 4.47 -27.28 11.81
N PHE A 29 4.85 -27.88 12.93
CA PHE A 29 5.98 -28.81 13.02
C PHE A 29 5.62 -30.26 12.74
N THR A 30 4.35 -30.63 12.93
CA THR A 30 3.87 -32.01 12.85
C THR A 30 3.17 -32.32 11.53
N THR A 31 3.20 -31.38 10.58
CA THR A 31 2.44 -31.44 9.34
C THR A 31 3.27 -32.05 8.21
N GLY A 32 2.63 -32.86 7.37
CA GLY A 32 3.21 -33.51 6.20
C GLY A 32 2.64 -32.95 4.90
N ALA A 33 3.22 -33.37 3.77
CA ALA A 33 2.78 -32.91 2.44
C ALA A 33 1.32 -33.27 2.13
N GLU A 34 0.84 -34.43 2.60
CA GLU A 34 -0.54 -34.85 2.42
C GLU A 34 -1.55 -33.94 3.12
N ASP A 35 -1.17 -33.25 4.21
CA ASP A 35 -2.08 -32.34 4.93
C ASP A 35 -2.42 -31.09 4.10
N PHE A 36 -1.52 -30.68 3.20
CA PHE A 36 -1.72 -29.54 2.30
C PHE A 36 -2.33 -29.95 0.95
N ARG A 37 -2.39 -31.25 0.66
CA ARG A 37 -2.86 -31.77 -0.62
C ARG A 37 -4.35 -31.49 -0.79
N GLY A 38 -4.68 -30.78 -1.87
CA GLY A 38 -6.06 -30.38 -2.17
C GLY A 38 -6.59 -29.19 -1.38
N LEU A 39 -5.80 -28.60 -0.47
CA LEU A 39 -6.14 -27.32 0.14
C LEU A 39 -5.83 -26.18 -0.84
N SER A 40 -6.85 -25.37 -1.10
CA SER A 40 -6.74 -24.22 -2.00
C SER A 40 -7.67 -23.10 -1.59
N PHE A 41 -7.15 -21.87 -1.61
CA PHE A 41 -7.90 -20.65 -1.30
C PHE A 41 -7.93 -19.71 -2.51
N PRO A 42 -8.58 -20.11 -3.62
CA PRO A 42 -8.53 -19.38 -4.89
C PRO A 42 -9.30 -18.05 -4.86
N ARG A 43 -10.09 -17.80 -3.81
CA ARG A 43 -10.80 -16.54 -3.66
C ARG A 43 -9.90 -15.42 -3.18
N LEU A 44 -8.79 -15.74 -2.51
CA LEU A 44 -7.88 -14.74 -1.94
C LEU A 44 -7.15 -14.01 -3.06
N LEU A 45 -7.40 -12.71 -3.18
CA LEU A 45 -6.83 -11.84 -4.20
C LEU A 45 -5.82 -10.86 -3.63
N MET A 46 -5.99 -10.42 -2.38
CA MET A 46 -5.22 -9.32 -1.81
C MET A 46 -4.95 -9.49 -0.31
N ILE A 47 -3.74 -9.11 0.09
CA ILE A 47 -3.36 -8.87 1.48
C ILE A 47 -3.00 -7.39 1.63
N THR A 48 -3.59 -6.73 2.62
CA THR A 48 -3.42 -5.27 2.79
C THR A 48 -2.14 -4.90 3.55
N GLU A 49 -1.66 -5.73 4.47
CA GLU A 49 -0.38 -5.53 5.17
C GLU A 49 0.70 -6.45 4.57
N TYR A 50 1.17 -7.45 5.33
CA TYR A 50 2.23 -8.37 4.93
C TYR A 50 1.82 -9.84 5.00
N LEU A 51 2.54 -10.69 4.27
CA LEU A 51 2.48 -12.15 4.36
C LEU A 51 3.75 -12.68 5.04
N LEU A 52 3.59 -13.50 6.08
CA LEU A 52 4.70 -14.13 6.80
C LEU A 52 4.48 -15.64 6.88
N LEU A 53 5.47 -16.39 6.41
CA LEU A 53 5.57 -17.84 6.50
C LEU A 53 6.80 -18.21 7.33
N PHE A 54 6.61 -19.03 8.37
CA PHE A 54 7.72 -19.44 9.24
C PHE A 54 7.56 -20.86 9.79
N ARG A 55 8.52 -21.76 9.50
CA ARG A 55 8.54 -23.14 10.00
C ARG A 55 7.21 -23.88 9.81
N VAL A 56 6.76 -23.93 8.57
CA VAL A 56 5.62 -24.77 8.15
C VAL A 56 6.18 -25.99 7.44
N TYR A 57 6.08 -27.14 8.08
CA TYR A 57 6.57 -28.41 7.54
C TYR A 57 5.55 -28.99 6.56
N GLY A 58 6.03 -29.66 5.52
CA GLY A 58 5.18 -30.34 4.54
C GLY A 58 4.63 -29.44 3.42
N LEU A 59 4.63 -28.11 3.58
CA LEU A 59 4.22 -27.20 2.52
C LEU A 59 5.31 -27.08 1.45
N GLU A 60 5.05 -27.59 0.25
CA GLU A 60 6.03 -27.63 -0.86
C GLU A 60 5.96 -26.42 -1.80
N SER A 61 4.78 -25.81 -1.98
CA SER A 61 4.56 -24.65 -2.86
C SER A 61 3.32 -23.86 -2.44
N LEU A 62 3.29 -22.56 -2.71
CA LEU A 62 2.08 -21.74 -2.52
C LEU A 62 1.17 -21.71 -3.75
N ARG A 63 1.57 -22.35 -4.87
CA ARG A 63 0.81 -22.32 -6.14
C ARG A 63 -0.62 -22.80 -5.98
N ASP A 64 -0.81 -23.88 -5.25
CA ASP A 64 -2.12 -24.51 -5.06
C ASP A 64 -2.87 -23.84 -3.91
N LEU A 65 -2.14 -23.32 -2.91
CA LEU A 65 -2.71 -22.70 -1.72
C LEU A 65 -3.29 -21.31 -2.01
N PHE A 66 -2.57 -20.46 -2.75
CA PHE A 66 -2.97 -19.08 -3.07
C PHE A 66 -2.84 -18.75 -4.58
N PRO A 67 -3.53 -19.48 -5.47
CA PRO A 67 -3.32 -19.38 -6.92
C PRO A 67 -3.68 -18.01 -7.51
N ASN A 68 -4.54 -17.24 -6.85
CA ASN A 68 -5.04 -15.95 -7.35
C ASN A 68 -4.58 -14.75 -6.53
N LEU A 69 -3.69 -14.93 -5.54
CA LEU A 69 -3.15 -13.81 -4.77
C LEU A 69 -2.39 -12.88 -5.71
N SER A 70 -2.93 -11.68 -5.93
CA SER A 70 -2.49 -10.77 -6.98
C SER A 70 -1.72 -9.56 -6.44
N VAL A 71 -2.04 -9.11 -5.22
CA VAL A 71 -1.47 -7.87 -4.66
C VAL A 71 -1.20 -8.01 -3.16
N ILE A 72 -0.01 -7.57 -2.73
CA ILE A 72 0.31 -7.30 -1.33
C ILE A 72 0.54 -5.79 -1.18
N ARG A 73 -0.29 -5.10 -0.40
CA ARG A 73 -0.24 -3.62 -0.36
C ARG A 73 0.85 -3.07 0.56
N GLY A 74 1.24 -3.78 1.63
CA GLY A 74 2.24 -3.28 2.57
C GLY A 74 1.85 -2.00 3.32
N THR A 75 0.56 -1.83 3.65
CA THR A 75 0.08 -0.69 4.45
C THR A 75 0.74 -0.67 5.84
N ASN A 76 1.01 -1.85 6.38
CA ASN A 76 1.91 -2.09 7.50
C ASN A 76 2.92 -3.19 7.10
N LEU A 77 4.12 -3.15 7.68
CA LEU A 77 5.24 -4.00 7.30
C LEU A 77 5.74 -4.81 8.48
N PHE A 78 6.19 -6.04 8.22
CA PHE A 78 6.98 -6.77 9.19
C PHE A 78 8.42 -6.27 9.11
N PHE A 79 8.76 -5.33 9.99
CA PHE A 79 9.93 -4.46 9.87
C PHE A 79 9.84 -3.60 8.60
N SER A 80 10.62 -3.93 7.58
CA SER A 80 10.62 -3.28 6.26
C SER A 80 10.03 -4.18 5.16
N TYR A 81 9.56 -5.38 5.51
CA TYR A 81 9.17 -6.41 4.56
C TYR A 81 7.65 -6.61 4.47
N ALA A 82 7.16 -6.76 3.24
CA ALA A 82 5.77 -7.07 2.92
C ALA A 82 5.55 -8.57 2.65
N LEU A 83 6.61 -9.30 2.31
CA LEU A 83 6.61 -10.75 2.17
C LEU A 83 7.83 -11.32 2.89
N VAL A 84 7.59 -12.27 3.80
CA VAL A 84 8.61 -12.94 4.58
C VAL A 84 8.43 -14.44 4.46
N ILE A 85 9.44 -15.14 3.94
CA ILE A 85 9.50 -16.60 3.84
C ILE A 85 10.78 -17.05 4.54
N PHE A 86 10.64 -17.56 5.75
CA PHE A 86 11.79 -17.83 6.62
C PHE A 86 11.76 -19.26 7.18
N GLU A 87 12.88 -19.98 7.08
CA GLU A 87 13.03 -21.35 7.60
C GLU A 87 11.85 -22.27 7.24
N MET A 88 11.48 -22.30 5.95
CA MET A 88 10.47 -23.21 5.40
C MET A 88 11.15 -24.49 4.90
N PRO A 89 11.12 -25.60 5.67
CA PRO A 89 12.06 -26.71 5.45
C PRO A 89 11.82 -27.50 4.17
N HIS A 90 10.56 -27.59 3.71
CA HIS A 90 10.17 -28.41 2.55
C HIS A 90 9.68 -27.57 1.36
N LEU A 91 9.73 -26.24 1.46
CA LEU A 91 9.26 -25.36 0.39
C LEU A 91 10.24 -25.39 -0.78
N ARG A 92 9.75 -25.80 -1.96
CA ARG A 92 10.55 -25.98 -3.19
C ARG A 92 10.47 -24.80 -4.14
N ASP A 93 9.34 -24.11 -4.16
CA ASP A 93 9.15 -22.90 -4.95
C ASP A 93 8.18 -21.94 -4.23
N VAL A 94 8.27 -20.65 -4.54
CA VAL A 94 7.36 -19.65 -3.97
C VAL A 94 5.95 -19.82 -4.55
N GLY A 95 5.82 -20.15 -5.84
CA GLY A 95 4.55 -20.54 -6.44
C GLY A 95 3.46 -19.47 -6.56
N LEU A 96 3.70 -18.20 -6.18
CA LEU A 96 2.70 -17.12 -6.23
C LEU A 96 2.50 -16.57 -7.64
N HIS A 97 2.10 -17.43 -8.58
CA HIS A 97 2.12 -17.14 -10.01
C HIS A 97 1.17 -16.04 -10.50
N SER A 98 0.19 -15.64 -9.69
CA SER A 98 -0.70 -14.52 -9.98
C SER A 98 -0.26 -13.20 -9.35
N LEU A 99 0.78 -13.20 -8.50
CA LEU A 99 1.25 -12.01 -7.83
C LEU A 99 1.84 -11.04 -8.87
N GLY A 100 1.21 -9.88 -9.01
CA GLY A 100 1.62 -8.84 -9.95
C GLY A 100 2.34 -7.68 -9.28
N HIS A 101 1.97 -7.32 -8.04
CA HIS A 101 2.55 -6.17 -7.36
C HIS A 101 2.67 -6.35 -5.85
N VAL A 102 3.79 -5.86 -5.32
CA VAL A 102 3.97 -5.55 -3.91
C VAL A 102 4.13 -4.04 -3.79
N LEU A 103 3.10 -3.34 -3.31
CA LEU A 103 3.01 -1.88 -3.45
C LEU A 103 3.94 -1.11 -2.51
N ARG A 104 4.26 -1.68 -1.35
CA ARG A 104 5.13 -1.05 -0.33
C ARG A 104 5.83 -2.12 0.48
N GLY A 105 7.11 -1.90 0.78
CA GLY A 105 7.96 -2.82 1.54
C GLY A 105 8.66 -3.84 0.64
N SER A 106 9.71 -4.46 1.18
CA SER A 106 10.58 -5.38 0.44
C SER A 106 10.21 -6.85 0.67
N VAL A 107 10.92 -7.75 -0.01
CA VAL A 107 10.80 -9.20 0.16
C VAL A 107 11.99 -9.73 0.97
N ARG A 108 11.73 -10.61 1.95
CA ARG A 108 12.75 -11.35 2.68
C ARG A 108 12.52 -12.85 2.54
N ILE A 109 13.46 -13.55 1.91
CA ILE A 109 13.43 -15.00 1.73
C ILE A 109 14.73 -15.58 2.24
N GLU A 110 14.69 -16.27 3.36
CA GLU A 110 15.91 -16.66 4.04
C GLU A 110 15.84 -18.06 4.67
N ARG A 111 16.93 -18.81 4.57
CA ARG A 111 17.12 -20.14 5.20
C ARG A 111 16.13 -21.22 4.73
N ASN A 112 15.74 -21.20 3.45
CA ASN A 112 14.87 -22.21 2.87
C ASN A 112 15.73 -23.19 2.03
N GLN A 113 16.14 -24.31 2.62
CA GLN A 113 17.17 -25.20 2.06
C GLN A 113 16.73 -25.98 0.81
N GLU A 114 15.43 -26.11 0.55
CA GLU A 114 14.89 -26.78 -0.64
C GLU A 114 14.37 -25.83 -1.71
N LEU A 115 14.44 -24.51 -1.48
CA LEU A 115 13.78 -23.50 -2.28
C LEU A 115 14.58 -23.13 -3.53
N CYS A 116 14.01 -23.42 -4.70
CA CYS A 116 14.50 -23.09 -6.04
C CYS A 116 13.61 -22.03 -6.73
N HIS A 117 13.83 -21.78 -8.03
CA HIS A 117 13.12 -20.77 -8.84
C HIS A 117 13.26 -19.31 -8.36
N LEU A 118 14.24 -19.01 -7.51
CA LEU A 118 14.46 -17.65 -7.00
C LEU A 118 15.10 -16.73 -8.05
N SER A 119 15.97 -17.27 -8.91
CA SER A 119 16.65 -16.58 -10.01
C SER A 119 15.77 -16.42 -11.25
N THR A 120 14.77 -17.29 -11.43
CA THR A 120 13.82 -17.23 -12.54
C THR A 120 12.70 -16.20 -12.32
N ILE A 121 12.61 -15.60 -11.14
CA ILE A 121 11.66 -14.53 -10.83
C ILE A 121 12.37 -13.18 -10.96
N ASP A 122 11.85 -12.32 -11.82
CA ASP A 122 12.25 -10.92 -11.88
C ASP A 122 11.51 -10.13 -10.79
N TRP A 123 12.16 -10.00 -9.63
CA TRP A 123 11.65 -9.25 -8.49
C TRP A 123 11.49 -7.75 -8.80
N GLY A 124 12.21 -7.23 -9.80
CA GLY A 124 12.11 -5.83 -10.24
C GLY A 124 10.76 -5.48 -10.84
N LEU A 125 10.09 -6.46 -11.48
CA LEU A 125 8.73 -6.28 -11.99
C LEU A 125 7.70 -6.17 -10.85
N LEU A 126 7.96 -6.82 -9.71
CA LEU A 126 7.04 -6.88 -8.57
C LEU A 126 7.23 -5.71 -7.59
N LEU A 127 8.47 -5.21 -7.47
CA LEU A 127 8.94 -4.25 -6.46
C LEU A 127 9.74 -3.08 -7.08
N PRO A 128 9.18 -2.25 -7.99
CA PRO A 128 9.97 -1.29 -8.76
C PRO A 128 10.85 -0.34 -7.92
N ASP A 129 10.37 0.07 -6.74
CA ASP A 129 11.06 1.04 -5.88
C ASP A 129 11.86 0.42 -4.72
N ALA A 130 11.82 -0.91 -4.55
CA ALA A 130 12.28 -1.58 -3.33
C ALA A 130 13.14 -2.83 -3.58
N VAL A 131 13.57 -3.06 -4.82
CA VAL A 131 14.39 -4.21 -5.23
C VAL A 131 15.71 -4.26 -4.44
N ASP A 132 16.40 -3.13 -4.30
CA ASP A 132 17.71 -3.04 -3.64
C ASP A 132 17.64 -3.38 -2.14
N ASN A 133 16.43 -3.35 -1.56
CA ASN A 133 16.17 -3.67 -0.16
C ASN A 133 15.66 -5.12 0.03
N THR A 134 15.60 -5.91 -1.05
CA THR A 134 15.25 -7.34 -0.96
C THR A 134 16.38 -8.14 -0.31
N TYR A 135 16.01 -9.09 0.56
CA TYR A 135 16.97 -9.91 1.31
C TYR A 135 16.73 -11.39 1.03
N ILE A 136 17.49 -11.95 0.09
CA ILE A 136 17.35 -13.34 -0.36
C ILE A 136 18.69 -14.07 -0.13
N VAL A 137 18.83 -14.77 1.01
CA VAL A 137 20.10 -15.40 1.40
C VAL A 137 19.90 -16.74 2.12
N GLY A 138 20.90 -17.62 2.05
CA GLY A 138 20.90 -18.91 2.76
C GLY A 138 19.82 -19.88 2.30
N ASN A 139 19.30 -19.71 1.09
CA ASN A 139 18.41 -20.67 0.43
C ASN A 139 19.26 -21.67 -0.39
N LYS A 140 18.61 -22.63 -1.06
CA LYS A 140 19.29 -23.58 -1.96
C LYS A 140 20.13 -22.84 -3.01
N LEU A 141 21.33 -23.35 -3.28
CA LEU A 141 22.22 -22.76 -4.27
C LEU A 141 21.63 -22.90 -5.67
N ALA A 142 21.71 -21.84 -6.47
CA ALA A 142 21.15 -21.83 -7.82
C ALA A 142 21.77 -22.91 -8.72
N GLU A 143 23.04 -23.27 -8.52
CA GLU A 143 23.69 -24.34 -9.30
C GLU A 143 23.18 -25.75 -8.96
N GLU A 144 22.57 -25.92 -7.78
CA GLU A 144 21.96 -27.17 -7.34
C GLU A 144 20.48 -27.27 -7.76
N CYS A 145 19.92 -26.19 -8.30
CA CYS A 145 18.56 -26.13 -8.81
C CYS A 145 18.52 -26.52 -10.30
N ALA A 146 17.57 -27.37 -10.66
CA ALA A 146 17.26 -27.71 -12.05
C ALA A 146 16.10 -26.82 -12.55
N ASP A 147 16.28 -25.50 -12.47
CA ASP A 147 15.23 -24.53 -12.81
C ASP A 147 15.00 -24.51 -14.33
N VAL A 148 13.80 -24.93 -14.76
CA VAL A 148 13.39 -24.91 -16.16
C VAL A 148 12.02 -24.24 -16.26
N CYS A 149 11.93 -23.15 -17.04
CA CYS A 149 10.66 -22.48 -17.30
C CYS A 149 9.84 -23.18 -18.40
N PRO A 150 8.49 -23.05 -18.37
CA PRO A 150 7.61 -23.56 -19.41
C PRO A 150 8.01 -23.15 -20.83
N GLY A 151 7.86 -24.10 -21.78
CA GLY A 151 8.06 -23.86 -23.22
C GLY A 151 9.52 -23.77 -23.69
N ILE A 152 10.51 -24.02 -22.81
CA ILE A 152 11.92 -24.11 -23.22
C ILE A 152 12.22 -25.40 -23.98
N LEU A 153 11.58 -26.51 -23.58
CA LEU A 153 11.83 -27.85 -24.13
C LEU A 153 10.69 -28.36 -25.05
N ASP A 154 9.56 -27.65 -25.12
CA ASP A 154 8.33 -28.05 -25.82
C ASP A 154 7.93 -27.08 -26.95
N VAL A 155 6.95 -27.46 -27.78
CA VAL A 155 6.40 -26.64 -28.91
C VAL A 155 5.45 -25.53 -28.40
N GLU A 156 5.20 -25.43 -27.09
CA GLU A 156 4.40 -24.36 -26.49
C GLU A 156 5.15 -23.02 -26.48
N LYS A 157 4.38 -21.92 -26.39
CA LYS A 157 4.95 -20.56 -26.35
C LYS A 157 5.81 -20.40 -25.08
N PRO A 158 7.11 -20.10 -25.18
CA PRO A 158 7.96 -19.96 -24.01
C PRO A 158 7.58 -18.73 -23.18
N CYS A 159 7.98 -18.73 -21.91
CA CYS A 159 7.75 -17.59 -21.01
C CYS A 159 8.35 -16.28 -21.54
N ALA A 160 7.89 -15.15 -20.97
CA ALA A 160 8.52 -13.86 -21.25
C ALA A 160 9.96 -13.84 -20.71
N GLN A 161 10.85 -13.14 -21.43
CA GLN A 161 12.22 -12.91 -21.00
C GLN A 161 12.39 -11.48 -20.50
N THR A 162 13.18 -11.29 -19.46
CA THR A 162 13.60 -9.96 -19.00
C THR A 162 15.08 -9.95 -18.66
N THR A 163 15.66 -8.77 -18.52
CA THR A 163 17.08 -8.60 -18.17
C THR A 163 17.21 -8.35 -16.67
N VAL A 164 17.83 -9.30 -15.95
CA VAL A 164 18.17 -9.16 -14.52
C VAL A 164 19.68 -9.27 -14.40
N ASN A 165 20.32 -8.28 -13.76
CA ASN A 165 21.78 -8.22 -13.59
C ASN A 165 22.57 -8.34 -14.92
N GLY A 166 22.02 -7.80 -16.01
CA GLY A 166 22.65 -7.84 -17.34
C GLY A 166 22.46 -9.16 -18.11
N GLN A 167 21.78 -10.15 -17.54
CA GLN A 167 21.48 -11.42 -18.19
C GLN A 167 20.01 -11.49 -18.61
N LEU A 168 19.78 -11.71 -19.91
CA LEU A 168 18.45 -11.96 -20.47
C LEU A 168 18.09 -13.43 -20.24
N ASP A 169 17.00 -13.68 -19.53
CA ASP A 169 16.55 -15.04 -19.22
C ASP A 169 15.02 -15.14 -19.13
N TYR A 170 14.50 -16.37 -19.23
CA TYR A 170 13.08 -16.69 -19.12
C TYR A 170 12.57 -16.53 -17.68
N ARG A 171 11.36 -15.98 -17.54
CA ARG A 171 10.78 -15.66 -16.24
C ARG A 171 9.62 -16.56 -15.88
N CYS A 172 9.77 -17.29 -14.78
CA CYS A 172 8.77 -18.21 -14.27
C CYS A 172 8.81 -18.32 -12.74
N TRP A 173 7.63 -18.60 -12.19
CA TRP A 173 7.43 -18.88 -10.76
C TRP A 173 7.70 -20.34 -10.40
N THR A 174 7.45 -21.23 -11.35
CA THR A 174 7.63 -22.68 -11.26
C THR A 174 7.88 -23.24 -12.66
N SER A 175 8.18 -24.54 -12.76
CA SER A 175 8.26 -25.25 -14.04
C SER A 175 6.96 -25.31 -14.84
N SER A 176 5.83 -24.90 -14.27
CA SER A 176 4.49 -24.93 -14.90
C SER A 176 3.87 -23.55 -15.12
N TYR A 177 4.42 -22.49 -14.48
CA TYR A 177 3.80 -21.17 -14.47
C TYR A 177 4.81 -20.07 -14.78
N CYS A 178 4.63 -19.38 -15.91
CA CYS A 178 5.40 -18.20 -16.27
C CYS A 178 5.11 -17.01 -15.34
N GLN A 179 6.08 -16.11 -15.21
CA GLN A 179 5.87 -14.80 -14.60
C GLN A 179 5.16 -13.91 -15.61
N LYS A 180 4.09 -13.23 -15.18
CA LYS A 180 3.36 -12.27 -16.03
C LYS A 180 4.24 -11.03 -16.20
N GLY A 181 4.68 -10.77 -17.44
CA GLY A 181 5.75 -9.82 -17.78
C GLY A 181 5.31 -8.41 -18.17
N GLU A 182 4.09 -7.97 -17.85
CA GLU A 182 3.68 -6.59 -18.14
C GLU A 182 3.77 -5.72 -16.88
N LEU A 183 4.85 -4.94 -16.80
CA LEU A 183 4.85 -3.68 -16.04
C LEU A 183 3.77 -2.80 -16.64
N VAL A 184 2.61 -2.70 -15.98
CA VAL A 184 1.52 -1.87 -16.50
C VAL A 184 1.85 -0.37 -16.40
N SER A 185 2.87 0.02 -15.63
CA SER A 185 3.53 1.34 -15.68
C SER A 185 4.82 1.35 -14.84
N HIS A 186 5.82 2.13 -15.25
CA HIS A 186 7.05 2.42 -14.48
C HIS A 186 6.81 3.38 -13.29
N ASN A 187 5.58 3.83 -13.07
CA ASN A 187 5.27 4.81 -12.03
C ASN A 187 4.29 4.19 -11.00
N PRO A 188 4.68 4.04 -9.71
CA PRO A 188 3.84 3.47 -8.65
C PRO A 188 2.51 4.21 -8.44
N ARG A 189 2.46 5.50 -8.81
CA ARG A 189 1.25 6.31 -8.80
C ARG A 189 0.22 5.91 -9.87
N ASP A 190 0.64 5.16 -10.89
CA ASP A 190 -0.28 4.58 -11.88
C ASP A 190 -0.83 3.22 -11.45
N ALA A 191 -0.17 2.50 -10.51
CA ALA A 191 -0.73 1.27 -9.94
C ALA A 191 -2.03 1.54 -9.15
N SER A 192 -2.20 2.76 -8.64
CA SER A 192 -3.47 3.22 -8.06
C SER A 192 -4.57 3.55 -9.07
N LYS A 193 -4.34 3.44 -10.39
CA LYS A 193 -5.39 3.64 -11.41
C LYS A 193 -6.13 2.36 -11.74
N PHE A 194 -5.53 1.19 -11.51
CA PHE A 194 -6.19 -0.07 -11.80
C PHE A 194 -7.39 -0.30 -10.90
N VAL A 195 -8.43 -0.84 -11.54
CA VAL A 195 -9.71 -1.10 -10.92
C VAL A 195 -10.15 -2.53 -11.19
N ILE A 196 -10.88 -3.09 -10.25
CA ILE A 196 -11.50 -4.39 -10.38
C ILE A 196 -12.94 -4.19 -10.82
N HIS A 197 -13.27 -4.70 -12.00
CA HIS A 197 -14.64 -4.81 -12.48
C HIS A 197 -14.89 -6.24 -12.97
N GLN A 198 -15.96 -6.88 -12.47
CA GLN A 198 -16.33 -8.25 -12.85
C GLN A 198 -15.17 -9.26 -12.78
N ARG A 199 -14.36 -9.20 -11.71
CA ARG A 199 -13.17 -10.07 -11.49
C ARG A 199 -12.04 -9.90 -12.50
N GLN A 200 -12.05 -8.82 -13.29
CA GLN A 200 -10.96 -8.43 -14.16
C GLN A 200 -10.29 -7.17 -13.61
N CYS A 201 -8.97 -7.09 -13.78
CA CYS A 201 -8.18 -5.89 -13.51
C CYS A 201 -8.18 -5.02 -14.78
N LEU A 202 -8.78 -3.83 -14.72
CA LEU A 202 -8.89 -2.87 -15.81
C LEU A 202 -8.10 -1.61 -15.47
N SER A 203 -7.66 -0.87 -16.49
CA SER A 203 -6.94 0.41 -16.31
C SER A 203 -7.82 1.55 -15.82
N GLU A 204 -9.12 1.53 -16.15
CA GLU A 204 -10.14 2.50 -15.70
C GLU A 204 -11.51 1.81 -15.59
N CYS A 205 -12.44 2.41 -14.85
CA CYS A 205 -13.79 1.86 -14.75
C CYS A 205 -14.51 1.98 -16.09
N PRO A 206 -15.26 0.96 -16.53
CA PRO A 206 -16.04 1.05 -17.74
C PRO A 206 -17.12 2.13 -17.61
N SER A 207 -17.58 2.65 -18.75
CA SER A 207 -18.60 3.70 -18.80
C SER A 207 -19.82 3.38 -17.92
N GLY A 208 -20.22 4.34 -17.08
CA GLY A 208 -21.32 4.17 -16.11
C GLY A 208 -20.89 3.60 -14.75
N TYR A 209 -19.59 3.34 -14.56
CA TYR A 209 -19.00 2.97 -13.30
C TYR A 209 -17.91 3.96 -12.88
N THR A 210 -17.74 4.14 -11.57
CA THR A 210 -16.66 4.94 -11.00
C THR A 210 -15.97 4.19 -9.87
N ARG A 211 -14.84 4.71 -9.43
CA ARG A 211 -14.03 4.16 -8.35
C ARG A 211 -14.16 5.07 -7.15
N ASN A 212 -14.32 4.49 -5.95
CA ASN A 212 -14.23 5.26 -4.71
C ASN A 212 -12.76 5.32 -4.28
N ASP A 213 -12.26 6.43 -3.72
CA ASP A 213 -10.85 6.55 -3.32
C ASP A 213 -10.42 5.49 -2.28
N SER A 214 -11.39 4.93 -1.56
CA SER A 214 -11.20 3.86 -0.57
C SER A 214 -11.26 2.45 -1.17
N SER A 215 -11.68 2.28 -2.42
CA SER A 215 -11.98 0.97 -3.02
C SER A 215 -11.37 0.83 -4.40
N ILE A 216 -10.73 -0.29 -4.66
CA ILE A 216 -10.26 -0.65 -6.01
C ILE A 216 -11.39 -1.17 -6.90
N PHE A 217 -12.61 -1.38 -6.38
CA PHE A 217 -13.73 -1.89 -7.16
C PHE A 217 -14.51 -0.78 -7.85
N CYS A 218 -14.88 -1.04 -9.11
CA CYS A 218 -15.81 -0.21 -9.84
C CYS A 218 -17.24 -0.40 -9.34
N HIS A 219 -17.91 0.69 -8.97
CA HIS A 219 -19.31 0.71 -8.59
C HIS A 219 -20.12 1.52 -9.59
N LYS A 220 -21.39 1.14 -9.77
CA LYS A 220 -22.27 1.79 -10.73
C LYS A 220 -22.63 3.19 -10.22
N CYS A 221 -22.50 4.19 -11.08
CA CYS A 221 -22.85 5.57 -10.74
C CYS A 221 -24.38 5.74 -10.72
N GLU A 222 -24.88 6.57 -9.79
CA GLU A 222 -26.25 7.08 -9.88
C GLU A 222 -26.27 8.28 -10.83
N GLY A 223 -26.60 8.03 -12.10
CA GLY A 223 -26.55 9.06 -13.15
C GLY A 223 -25.21 9.13 -13.88
N LEU A 224 -24.75 10.34 -14.23
CA LEU A 224 -23.44 10.53 -14.87
C LEU A 224 -22.32 10.36 -13.84
N CYS A 225 -21.30 9.58 -14.18
CA CYS A 225 -20.17 9.35 -13.29
C CYS A 225 -19.37 10.64 -13.06
N PRO A 226 -19.09 11.01 -11.80
CA PRO A 226 -18.20 12.11 -11.52
C PRO A 226 -16.80 11.82 -12.09
N LYS A 227 -16.28 12.72 -12.91
CA LYS A 227 -14.92 12.69 -13.44
C LYS A 227 -14.19 13.94 -12.98
N GLU A 228 -13.22 13.76 -12.08
CA GLU A 228 -12.32 14.81 -11.63
C GLU A 228 -11.17 14.98 -12.63
N CYS A 229 -10.94 16.21 -13.06
CA CYS A 229 -9.87 16.58 -13.98
C CYS A 229 -8.96 17.60 -13.31
N LYS A 230 -7.76 17.16 -12.94
CA LYS A 230 -6.74 17.99 -12.28
C LYS A 230 -5.90 18.71 -13.32
N VAL A 231 -6.03 20.03 -13.38
CA VAL A 231 -5.40 20.83 -14.44
C VAL A 231 -4.53 21.97 -13.92
N GLY A 232 -4.62 22.33 -12.63
CA GLY A 232 -3.90 23.47 -12.07
C GLY A 232 -4.40 24.79 -12.67
N THR A 233 -3.88 25.21 -13.83
CA THR A 233 -4.40 26.34 -14.60
C THR A 233 -4.43 25.97 -16.08
N LYS A 234 -5.62 25.80 -16.66
CA LYS A 234 -5.80 25.45 -18.07
C LYS A 234 -6.29 26.65 -18.87
N THR A 235 -5.55 27.00 -19.92
CA THR A 235 -6.01 27.96 -20.92
C THR A 235 -6.72 27.22 -22.06
N ILE A 236 -7.93 27.66 -22.40
CA ILE A 236 -8.75 27.16 -23.50
C ILE A 236 -8.81 28.26 -24.56
N ASP A 237 -7.93 28.15 -25.56
CA ASP A 237 -7.81 29.09 -26.68
C ASP A 237 -8.34 28.51 -28.00
N SER A 238 -8.70 27.23 -28.01
CA SER A 238 -9.14 26.46 -29.16
C SER A 238 -10.09 25.33 -28.75
N THR A 239 -10.83 24.76 -29.70
CA THR A 239 -11.73 23.63 -29.42
C THR A 239 -10.97 22.35 -29.08
N ARG A 240 -9.75 22.19 -29.60
CA ARG A 240 -8.83 21.11 -29.20
C ARG A 240 -8.45 21.21 -27.72
N ALA A 241 -8.09 22.41 -27.24
CA ALA A 241 -7.80 22.62 -25.83
C ALA A 241 -9.02 22.35 -24.93
N ALA A 242 -10.23 22.59 -25.43
CA ALA A 242 -11.47 22.26 -24.73
C ALA A 242 -11.72 20.75 -24.69
N GLN A 243 -11.45 20.01 -25.78
CA GLN A 243 -11.64 18.56 -25.88
C GLN A 243 -10.85 17.78 -24.84
N GLU A 244 -9.71 18.30 -24.37
CA GLU A 244 -8.95 17.71 -23.25
C GLU A 244 -9.76 17.64 -21.94
N LEU A 245 -10.78 18.49 -21.78
CA LEU A 245 -11.72 18.47 -20.65
C LEU A 245 -13.00 17.67 -20.96
N GLY A 246 -13.04 16.95 -22.08
CA GLY A 246 -14.16 16.11 -22.48
C GLY A 246 -14.54 15.12 -21.39
N GLY A 247 -15.81 15.16 -20.98
CA GLY A 247 -16.37 14.26 -19.97
C GLY A 247 -16.11 14.68 -18.52
N CYS A 248 -15.36 15.76 -18.26
CA CYS A 248 -15.10 16.23 -16.89
C CYS A 248 -16.37 16.79 -16.24
N THR A 249 -16.61 16.45 -14.97
CA THR A 249 -17.69 17.03 -14.16
C THR A 249 -17.15 17.92 -13.04
N LEU A 250 -15.93 17.66 -12.56
CA LEU A 250 -15.21 18.47 -11.57
C LEU A 250 -13.85 18.86 -12.13
N VAL A 251 -13.53 20.15 -12.13
CA VAL A 251 -12.21 20.67 -12.52
C VAL A 251 -11.46 21.13 -11.28
N GLU A 252 -10.36 20.43 -10.96
CA GLU A 252 -9.41 20.82 -9.93
C GLU A 252 -8.36 21.77 -10.55
N GLY A 253 -8.59 23.07 -10.42
CA GLY A 253 -7.78 24.14 -11.01
C GLY A 253 -8.60 25.34 -11.49
N ASN A 254 -7.92 26.20 -12.25
CA ASN A 254 -8.41 27.43 -12.85
C ASN A 254 -8.65 27.24 -14.35
N LEU A 255 -9.69 27.89 -14.88
CA LEU A 255 -9.96 27.91 -16.31
C LEU A 255 -9.79 29.32 -16.88
N ILE A 256 -9.02 29.44 -17.96
CA ILE A 256 -8.83 30.69 -18.71
C ILE A 256 -9.32 30.50 -20.14
N ILE A 257 -10.47 31.06 -20.49
CA ILE A 257 -11.02 31.04 -21.85
C ILE A 257 -10.45 32.23 -22.65
N ASN A 258 -9.85 31.95 -23.81
CA ASN A 258 -9.22 32.94 -24.69
C ASN A 258 -9.42 32.59 -26.18
N ILE A 259 -10.69 32.42 -26.60
CA ILE A 259 -11.04 31.95 -27.94
C ILE A 259 -11.29 33.12 -28.89
N ARG A 260 -10.28 33.46 -29.69
CA ARG A 260 -10.33 34.61 -30.60
C ARG A 260 -11.08 34.34 -31.91
N ARG A 261 -11.04 33.10 -32.42
CA ARG A 261 -11.62 32.69 -33.71
C ARG A 261 -12.10 31.24 -33.64
N GLY A 262 -13.10 30.89 -34.44
CA GLY A 262 -13.56 29.51 -34.62
C GLY A 262 -14.95 29.43 -35.26
N TYR A 263 -15.28 28.27 -35.83
CA TYR A 263 -16.59 27.96 -36.41
C TYR A 263 -17.29 26.93 -35.51
N ASN A 264 -18.62 26.97 -35.42
CA ASN A 264 -19.41 26.01 -34.63
C ASN A 264 -18.97 25.85 -33.15
N LEU A 265 -18.41 26.93 -32.57
CA LEU A 265 -17.84 26.91 -31.23
C LEU A 265 -18.85 26.49 -30.15
N ALA A 266 -20.10 26.92 -30.25
CA ALA A 266 -21.11 26.61 -29.24
C ALA A 266 -21.30 25.09 -29.06
N SER A 267 -21.46 24.33 -30.15
CA SER A 267 -21.64 22.88 -30.08
C SER A 267 -20.38 22.15 -29.64
N GLU A 268 -19.20 22.54 -30.13
CA GLU A 268 -17.93 21.89 -29.77
C GLU A 268 -17.51 22.18 -28.33
N LEU A 269 -17.70 23.41 -27.86
CA LEU A 269 -17.44 23.76 -26.47
C LEU A 269 -18.47 23.13 -25.55
N GLN A 270 -19.74 23.03 -25.94
CA GLN A 270 -20.75 22.37 -25.12
C GLN A 270 -20.53 20.86 -25.04
N SER A 271 -20.08 20.20 -26.10
CA SER A 271 -19.75 18.76 -26.04
C SER A 271 -18.55 18.49 -25.13
N SER A 272 -17.61 19.43 -25.04
CA SER A 272 -16.39 19.28 -24.26
C SER A 272 -16.54 19.75 -22.80
N LEU A 273 -17.21 20.90 -22.58
CA LEU A 273 -17.28 21.61 -21.31
C LEU A 273 -18.66 21.59 -20.66
N GLY A 274 -19.68 21.12 -21.37
CA GLY A 274 -21.08 21.19 -20.91
C GLY A 274 -21.42 20.30 -19.73
N LEU A 275 -20.59 19.28 -19.46
CA LEU A 275 -20.74 18.38 -18.32
C LEU A 275 -20.09 18.91 -17.04
N ILE A 276 -19.25 19.95 -17.12
CA ILE A 276 -18.56 20.52 -15.97
C ILE A 276 -19.60 21.13 -15.03
N GLU A 277 -19.64 20.64 -13.79
CA GLU A 277 -20.54 21.13 -12.75
C GLU A 277 -19.82 22.04 -11.75
N THR A 278 -18.55 21.76 -11.47
CA THR A 278 -17.76 22.49 -10.47
C THR A 278 -16.38 22.85 -10.98
N ILE A 279 -15.99 24.11 -10.78
CA ILE A 279 -14.62 24.60 -10.91
C ILE A 279 -14.14 24.98 -9.51
N THR A 280 -13.00 24.44 -9.09
CA THR A 280 -12.43 24.69 -7.75
C THR A 280 -11.76 26.06 -7.65
N GLY A 281 -11.01 26.47 -8.67
CA GLY A 281 -10.33 27.77 -8.72
C GLY A 281 -11.21 28.89 -9.28
N PHE A 282 -10.61 29.77 -10.09
CA PHE A 282 -11.30 30.85 -10.78
C PHE A 282 -11.66 30.50 -12.24
N LEU A 283 -12.64 31.22 -12.78
CA LEU A 283 -12.97 31.23 -14.20
C LEU A 283 -12.65 32.61 -14.79
N LYS A 284 -11.77 32.64 -15.79
CA LYS A 284 -11.36 33.88 -16.49
C LYS A 284 -11.70 33.78 -17.96
N ILE A 285 -12.54 34.68 -18.48
CA ILE A 285 -12.88 34.78 -19.90
C ILE A 285 -12.29 36.09 -20.42
N LYS A 286 -11.22 36.01 -21.21
CA LYS A 286 -10.53 37.17 -21.76
C LYS A 286 -10.36 37.09 -23.26
N HIS A 287 -10.45 38.21 -23.98
CA HIS A 287 -10.14 38.29 -25.41
C HIS A 287 -10.87 37.23 -26.27
N SER A 288 -12.03 36.75 -25.81
CA SER A 288 -12.75 35.65 -26.45
C SER A 288 -13.75 36.18 -27.46
N PHE A 289 -13.22 36.80 -28.51
CA PHE A 289 -14.00 37.53 -29.52
C PHE A 289 -14.97 36.66 -30.31
N ALA A 290 -14.77 35.34 -30.34
CA ALA A 290 -15.67 34.43 -31.05
C ALA A 290 -16.86 33.97 -30.19
N LEU A 291 -16.86 34.26 -28.88
CA LEU A 291 -17.95 33.87 -27.98
C LEU A 291 -19.07 34.90 -27.99
N VAL A 292 -20.30 34.39 -28.10
CA VAL A 292 -21.54 35.18 -28.01
C VAL A 292 -22.29 34.88 -26.70
N SER A 293 -22.10 33.69 -26.13
CA SER A 293 -22.74 33.23 -24.89
C SER A 293 -21.79 32.31 -24.11
N LEU A 294 -21.98 32.21 -22.78
CA LEU A 294 -21.31 31.21 -21.92
C LEU A 294 -22.18 29.95 -21.68
N SER A 295 -23.35 29.86 -22.31
CA SER A 295 -24.32 28.76 -22.13
C SER A 295 -23.78 27.37 -22.50
N PHE A 296 -22.62 27.27 -23.16
CA PHE A 296 -21.93 26.01 -23.37
C PHE A 296 -21.50 25.35 -22.05
N PHE A 297 -21.28 26.11 -20.97
CA PHE A 297 -21.20 25.60 -19.61
C PHE A 297 -22.60 25.25 -19.08
N LYS A 298 -23.20 24.22 -19.66
CA LYS A 298 -24.60 23.86 -19.43
C LYS A 298 -24.89 23.46 -17.99
N ASN A 299 -24.00 22.69 -17.38
CA ASN A 299 -24.19 22.13 -16.03
C ASN A 299 -23.40 22.84 -14.92
N LEU A 300 -22.67 23.91 -15.23
CA LEU A 300 -21.80 24.59 -14.26
C LEU A 300 -22.65 25.21 -13.15
N LYS A 301 -22.51 24.72 -11.92
CA LYS A 301 -23.29 25.16 -10.75
C LYS A 301 -22.45 25.85 -9.69
N LEU A 302 -21.14 25.61 -9.67
CA LEU A 302 -20.26 26.12 -8.62
C LEU A 302 -18.89 26.55 -9.16
N ILE A 303 -18.47 27.77 -8.84
CA ILE A 303 -17.08 28.22 -8.97
C ILE A 303 -16.60 28.56 -7.56
N ARG A 304 -15.78 27.68 -6.98
CA ARG A 304 -15.50 27.68 -5.54
C ARG A 304 -14.59 28.82 -5.12
N GLY A 305 -13.58 29.17 -5.92
CA GLY A 305 -12.65 30.26 -5.63
C GLY A 305 -11.52 29.90 -4.67
N ASP A 306 -11.06 28.64 -4.68
CA ASP A 306 -9.89 28.17 -3.92
C ASP A 306 -8.60 28.93 -4.31
N SER A 307 -8.55 29.37 -5.57
CA SER A 307 -7.59 30.35 -6.08
C SER A 307 -8.33 31.41 -6.89
N MET A 308 -7.83 32.64 -6.87
CA MET A 308 -8.46 33.80 -7.49
C MET A 308 -7.47 34.53 -8.39
N VAL A 309 -7.98 35.30 -9.35
CA VAL A 309 -7.18 36.28 -10.09
C VAL A 309 -6.81 37.42 -9.15
N ASP A 310 -5.63 38.01 -9.36
CA ASP A 310 -5.15 39.20 -8.63
C ASP A 310 -6.26 40.25 -8.46
N GLY A 311 -6.41 40.74 -7.23
CA GLY A 311 -7.56 41.55 -6.85
C GLY A 311 -8.76 40.75 -6.34
N ASN A 312 -8.58 39.46 -6.01
CA ASN A 312 -9.55 38.55 -5.40
C ASN A 312 -10.78 38.29 -6.27
N TYR A 313 -10.58 38.07 -7.57
CA TYR A 313 -11.68 37.75 -8.50
C TYR A 313 -11.79 36.25 -8.74
N THR A 314 -12.95 35.69 -8.42
CA THR A 314 -13.31 34.29 -8.70
C THR A 314 -13.87 34.14 -10.12
N LEU A 315 -14.48 35.21 -10.64
CA LEU A 315 -14.89 35.32 -12.04
C LEU A 315 -14.33 36.60 -12.66
N TYR A 316 -13.67 36.48 -13.81
CA TYR A 316 -13.03 37.60 -14.48
C TYR A 316 -13.35 37.62 -15.97
N VAL A 317 -14.15 38.60 -16.43
CA VAL A 317 -14.65 38.69 -17.81
C VAL A 317 -14.20 40.01 -18.44
N LEU A 318 -13.19 39.95 -19.31
CA LEU A 318 -12.52 41.12 -19.88
C LEU A 318 -12.42 41.05 -21.40
N ASP A 319 -12.78 42.15 -22.07
CA ASP A 319 -12.53 42.36 -23.50
C ASP A 319 -13.11 41.23 -24.37
N ASN A 320 -14.41 40.97 -24.25
CA ASN A 320 -15.13 40.00 -25.07
C ASN A 320 -16.10 40.74 -26.01
N GLN A 321 -15.58 41.13 -27.17
CA GLN A 321 -16.22 42.03 -28.14
C GLN A 321 -17.62 41.59 -28.63
N ASN A 322 -17.91 40.29 -28.64
CA ASN A 322 -19.16 39.75 -29.16
C ASN A 322 -20.06 39.07 -28.13
N LEU A 323 -19.63 39.02 -26.87
CA LEU A 323 -20.38 38.40 -25.79
C LEU A 323 -21.65 39.20 -25.53
N GLN A 324 -22.81 38.56 -25.66
CA GLN A 324 -24.13 39.18 -25.54
C GLN A 324 -24.90 38.64 -24.33
N GLN A 325 -24.67 37.39 -23.97
CA GLN A 325 -25.37 36.69 -22.90
C GLN A 325 -24.36 35.89 -22.06
N LEU A 326 -24.68 35.66 -20.79
CA LEU A 326 -23.90 34.75 -19.94
C LEU A 326 -24.55 33.37 -19.93
N TRP A 327 -25.72 33.25 -19.28
CA TRP A 327 -26.52 32.02 -19.23
C TRP A 327 -28.01 32.36 -19.42
N ASP A 328 -28.84 31.35 -19.67
CA ASP A 328 -30.28 31.51 -19.48
C ASP A 328 -30.63 31.34 -18.00
N TRP A 329 -30.64 32.46 -17.28
CA TRP A 329 -30.95 32.54 -15.84
C TRP A 329 -32.38 32.13 -15.49
N SER A 330 -33.24 31.83 -16.46
CA SER A 330 -34.58 31.28 -16.20
C SER A 330 -34.50 29.81 -15.78
N HIS A 331 -33.42 29.13 -16.17
CA HIS A 331 -33.22 27.69 -15.96
C HIS A 331 -31.87 27.34 -15.33
N HIS A 332 -30.93 28.30 -15.30
CA HIS A 332 -29.57 28.08 -14.84
C HIS A 332 -29.32 28.69 -13.45
N VAL A 333 -28.63 27.93 -12.61
CA VAL A 333 -28.24 28.32 -11.25
C VAL A 333 -26.73 28.16 -11.12
N LEU A 334 -26.07 29.18 -10.60
CA LEU A 334 -24.64 29.20 -10.36
C LEU A 334 -24.37 29.83 -9.00
N SER A 335 -23.43 29.28 -8.23
CA SER A 335 -22.99 29.81 -6.94
C SER A 335 -21.52 30.19 -6.97
N ILE A 336 -21.19 31.35 -6.40
CA ILE A 336 -19.81 31.83 -6.22
C ILE A 336 -19.66 32.22 -4.73
N PRO A 337 -19.21 31.29 -3.86
CA PRO A 337 -19.25 31.49 -2.41
C PRO A 337 -18.25 32.55 -1.94
N VAL A 338 -17.09 32.68 -2.58
CA VAL A 338 -16.04 33.63 -2.20
C VAL A 338 -15.51 34.43 -3.40
N GLY A 339 -14.84 35.54 -3.11
CA GLY A 339 -14.26 36.44 -4.11
C GLY A 339 -15.28 37.34 -4.82
N LYS A 340 -14.74 38.18 -5.70
CA LYS A 340 -15.44 39.20 -6.48
C LYS A 340 -15.61 38.77 -7.93
N MET A 341 -16.39 39.56 -8.67
CA MET A 341 -16.52 39.42 -10.12
C MET A 341 -16.01 40.69 -10.80
N TYR A 342 -15.35 40.54 -11.94
CA TYR A 342 -14.84 41.66 -12.73
C TYR A 342 -15.40 41.62 -14.15
N PHE A 343 -15.95 42.73 -14.61
CA PHE A 343 -16.51 42.92 -15.95
C PHE A 343 -16.05 44.25 -16.54
N ALA A 344 -15.26 44.19 -17.61
CA ALA A 344 -14.88 45.38 -18.37
C ALA A 344 -14.71 45.07 -19.87
N PHE A 345 -14.97 46.07 -20.70
CA PHE A 345 -14.82 45.99 -22.16
C PHE A 345 -15.61 44.83 -22.80
N ASN A 346 -16.84 44.59 -22.34
CA ASN A 346 -17.77 43.65 -22.96
C ASN A 346 -18.91 44.43 -23.63
N PRO A 347 -18.67 45.04 -24.81
CA PRO A 347 -19.54 46.10 -25.33
C PRO A 347 -20.92 45.63 -25.75
N LYS A 348 -21.10 44.33 -26.02
CA LYS A 348 -22.40 43.75 -26.37
C LYS A 348 -23.12 43.08 -25.19
N LEU A 349 -22.52 43.05 -24.00
CA LEU A 349 -23.08 42.41 -22.80
C LEU A 349 -23.82 43.46 -21.95
N CYS A 350 -25.14 43.34 -21.87
CA CYS A 350 -25.96 44.26 -21.10
C CYS A 350 -25.67 44.23 -19.60
N LEU A 351 -25.61 45.40 -18.95
CA LEU A 351 -25.45 45.50 -17.49
C LEU A 351 -26.54 44.75 -16.71
N ALA A 352 -27.77 44.74 -17.22
CA ALA A 352 -28.88 43.98 -16.61
C ALA A 352 -28.55 42.48 -16.47
N GLU A 353 -27.79 41.92 -17.41
CA GLU A 353 -27.37 40.52 -17.39
C GLU A 353 -26.32 40.27 -16.28
N ILE A 354 -25.42 41.23 -16.08
CA ILE A 354 -24.39 41.19 -15.03
C ILE A 354 -25.04 41.34 -13.65
N TYR A 355 -25.97 42.29 -13.48
CA TYR A 355 -26.69 42.47 -12.21
C TYR A 355 -27.58 41.28 -11.86
N ARG A 356 -28.23 40.66 -12.86
CA ARG A 356 -28.96 39.41 -12.64
C ARG A 356 -28.02 38.28 -12.21
N MET A 357 -26.81 38.22 -12.77
CA MET A 357 -25.80 37.27 -12.32
C MET A 357 -25.38 37.51 -10.86
N GLU A 358 -25.19 38.75 -10.43
CA GLU A 358 -24.86 39.06 -9.03
C GLU A 358 -25.91 38.53 -8.05
N GLU A 359 -27.18 38.62 -8.43
CA GLU A 359 -28.30 38.11 -7.65
C GLU A 359 -28.30 36.58 -7.58
N VAL A 360 -28.21 35.90 -8.73
CA VAL A 360 -28.24 34.43 -8.80
C VAL A 360 -27.02 33.83 -8.10
N THR A 361 -25.84 34.42 -8.27
CA THR A 361 -24.58 33.90 -7.71
C THR A 361 -24.39 34.20 -6.23
N GLY A 362 -25.23 35.04 -5.64
CA GLY A 362 -25.09 35.49 -4.25
C GLY A 362 -23.90 36.44 -4.05
N THR A 363 -23.44 37.09 -5.11
CA THR A 363 -22.27 37.98 -5.09
C THR A 363 -22.62 39.46 -4.99
N LYS A 364 -23.91 39.82 -4.99
CA LYS A 364 -24.42 41.18 -4.88
C LYS A 364 -23.75 41.95 -3.72
N GLY A 365 -23.18 43.11 -4.05
CA GLY A 365 -22.57 44.01 -3.07
C GLY A 365 -21.11 43.68 -2.71
N ARG A 366 -20.48 42.69 -3.36
CA ARG A 366 -19.04 42.42 -3.19
C ARG A 366 -18.14 43.29 -4.07
N GLN A 367 -18.71 43.88 -5.13
CA GLN A 367 -18.01 44.60 -6.18
C GLN A 367 -18.14 46.11 -6.04
N ASN A 368 -17.16 46.85 -6.56
CA ASN A 368 -17.20 48.31 -6.68
C ASN A 368 -17.51 48.76 -8.12
N LYS A 369 -17.72 50.09 -8.30
CA LYS A 369 -18.06 50.68 -9.61
C LYS A 369 -16.97 50.53 -10.68
N ALA A 370 -15.71 50.38 -10.28
CA ALA A 370 -14.60 50.18 -11.22
C ALA A 370 -14.54 48.74 -11.73
N GLU A 371 -14.99 47.78 -10.92
CA GLU A 371 -14.98 46.34 -11.25
C GLU A 371 -16.11 45.94 -12.19
N ILE A 372 -17.27 46.62 -12.13
CA ILE A 372 -18.34 46.51 -13.11
C ILE A 372 -18.54 47.89 -13.74
N ASN A 373 -17.75 48.19 -14.78
CA ASN A 373 -17.72 49.52 -15.37
C ASN A 373 -18.86 49.71 -16.39
N PRO A 374 -19.87 50.56 -16.12
CA PRO A 374 -21.02 50.74 -16.99
C PRO A 374 -20.69 51.44 -18.31
N ARG A 375 -19.52 52.08 -18.43
CA ARG A 375 -19.09 52.75 -19.67
C ARG A 375 -18.53 51.78 -20.71
N THR A 376 -18.20 50.55 -20.31
CA THR A 376 -17.49 49.57 -21.17
C THR A 376 -18.23 48.24 -21.30
N ASN A 377 -19.38 48.10 -20.63
CA ASN A 377 -20.23 46.93 -20.71
C ASN A 377 -21.59 47.35 -21.26
N GLY A 378 -21.97 46.78 -22.41
CA GLY A 378 -23.26 47.06 -23.05
C GLY A 378 -23.33 48.38 -23.84
N ASP A 379 -22.20 49.09 -24.03
CA ASP A 379 -22.13 50.35 -24.78
C ASP A 379 -22.46 50.22 -26.28
N ARG A 380 -22.43 48.99 -26.80
CA ARG A 380 -22.83 48.65 -28.19
C ARG A 380 -23.96 47.61 -28.23
N ALA A 381 -24.67 47.41 -27.13
CA ALA A 381 -25.76 46.45 -27.02
C ALA A 381 -27.13 47.14 -27.13
N SER A 382 -28.07 46.50 -27.83
CA SER A 382 -29.48 46.91 -27.81
C SER A 382 -30.18 46.31 -26.60
N CYS A 383 -29.89 46.84 -25.41
CA CYS A 383 -30.47 46.33 -24.16
C CYS A 383 -31.94 46.77 -23.99
N LEU A 384 -32.79 45.88 -23.49
CA LEU A 384 -34.09 46.28 -22.95
C LEU A 384 -33.85 47.20 -21.75
N LYS A 385 -34.39 48.43 -21.81
CA LYS A 385 -34.36 49.34 -20.66
C LYS A 385 -35.22 48.72 -19.56
N LEU A 386 -34.61 48.40 -18.42
CA LEU A 386 -35.35 48.06 -17.21
C LEU A 386 -36.18 49.30 -16.78
N PRO A 387 -37.41 49.11 -16.27
CA PRO A 387 -38.16 50.20 -15.67
C PRO A 387 -37.41 50.69 -14.43
N THR A 388 -36.92 51.92 -14.48
CA THR A 388 -36.28 52.59 -13.35
C THR A 388 -37.33 52.81 -12.25
N SER A 389 -37.37 51.94 -11.23
CA SER A 389 -38.00 52.32 -9.97
C SER A 389 -37.01 53.21 -9.21
N SER A 390 -37.39 54.46 -9.10
CA SER A 390 -36.79 55.50 -8.27
C SER A 390 -36.53 55.03 -6.84
N ALA A 391 -35.27 54.70 -6.51
CA ALA A 391 -34.66 54.81 -5.18
C ALA A 391 -33.17 54.42 -5.25
N ASP A 392 -32.31 55.30 -5.77
CA ASP A 392 -30.87 55.22 -5.47
C ASP A 392 -30.34 56.64 -5.24
N THR A 393 -30.24 57.02 -3.97
CA THR A 393 -29.82 58.35 -3.50
C THR A 393 -28.30 58.47 -3.48
N ARG A 394 -27.63 58.23 -4.60
CA ARG A 394 -26.16 58.37 -4.72
C ARG A 394 -25.75 59.15 -5.96
N PHE A 395 -26.28 60.36 -6.06
CA PHE A 395 -25.67 61.43 -6.84
C PHE A 395 -25.27 62.53 -5.86
N GLY A 396 -23.98 62.58 -5.57
CA GLY A 396 -23.30 63.67 -4.88
C GLY A 396 -21.95 63.85 -5.56
N ASP A 397 -21.80 64.99 -6.22
CA ASP A 397 -20.58 65.49 -6.86
C ASP A 397 -19.45 65.65 -5.83
N GLY A 398 -18.20 65.46 -6.27
CA GLY A 398 -17.03 65.73 -5.45
C GLY A 398 -15.71 65.32 -6.10
N ASP A 399 -15.10 66.27 -6.80
CA ASP A 399 -13.70 66.29 -7.28
C ASP A 399 -12.67 66.25 -6.13
N GLY A 400 -11.48 65.69 -6.39
CA GLY A 400 -10.28 65.89 -5.57
C GLY A 400 -9.18 64.80 -5.71
N PRO A 401 -7.90 65.13 -6.02
CA PRO A 401 -6.94 64.20 -6.61
C PRO A 401 -5.83 63.63 -5.67
N GLU A 402 -5.20 62.56 -6.18
CA GLU A 402 -3.79 62.09 -6.07
C GLU A 402 -3.03 62.11 -4.72
N VAL A 403 -2.36 61.00 -4.39
CA VAL A 403 -0.90 60.90 -4.13
C VAL A 403 -0.45 59.42 -4.19
N GLU A 404 0.58 59.16 -5.00
CA GLU A 404 1.38 57.93 -5.05
C GLU A 404 2.33 57.82 -3.84
N GLN A 405 2.57 56.60 -3.32
CA GLN A 405 3.95 56.17 -3.10
C GLN A 405 4.10 54.65 -2.88
N ASP A 406 5.15 54.19 -3.53
CA ASP A 406 5.71 52.86 -3.72
C ASP A 406 6.59 52.44 -2.53
N THR A 407 6.63 51.14 -2.20
CA THR A 407 7.85 50.42 -1.80
C THR A 407 7.61 48.90 -1.72
N GLU A 408 8.42 48.18 -2.49
CA GLU A 408 8.59 46.73 -2.56
C GLU A 408 9.42 46.10 -1.40
N GLU A 409 9.08 44.84 -1.15
CA GLU A 409 9.92 43.67 -0.81
C GLU A 409 10.77 43.56 0.48
N ARG A 410 10.62 42.40 1.16
CA ARG A 410 11.69 41.40 1.40
C ARG A 410 11.17 40.11 2.07
N CYS A 411 11.46 38.95 1.46
CA CYS A 411 11.42 37.61 2.07
C CYS A 411 12.85 37.14 2.47
N CYS A 412 12.94 36.18 3.40
CA CYS A 412 14.20 35.53 3.84
C CYS A 412 14.36 34.08 3.29
N PRO A 413 15.60 33.52 3.21
CA PRO A 413 15.90 32.25 2.56
C PRO A 413 16.04 31.04 3.52
N CYS A 414 15.80 29.82 3.01
CA CYS A 414 16.20 28.54 3.63
C CYS A 414 17.28 27.84 2.78
N ARG A 415 18.25 27.16 3.43
CA ARG A 415 19.23 26.27 2.78
C ARG A 415 19.25 24.86 3.43
N PRO A 416 19.63 23.80 2.68
CA PRO A 416 19.59 22.40 3.10
C PRO A 416 21.00 21.78 3.37
N ALA A 417 21.05 20.59 3.98
CA ALA A 417 22.07 19.53 3.85
C ALA A 417 21.70 18.38 4.84
N ASP A 418 21.36 17.18 4.37
CA ASP A 418 22.21 16.01 4.01
C ASP A 418 22.66 15.15 5.19
N GLY A 419 22.59 13.82 5.01
CA GLY A 419 23.28 12.86 5.87
C GLY A 419 22.70 11.44 5.92
N GLN A 420 22.96 10.65 4.88
CA GLN A 420 22.84 9.18 4.87
C GLN A 420 23.92 8.54 5.77
N LEU A 421 23.56 7.51 6.55
CA LEU A 421 24.28 6.22 6.76
C LEU A 421 23.92 5.62 8.13
N ARG A 422 23.40 4.38 8.12
CA ARG A 422 23.57 3.34 9.15
C ARG A 422 22.90 2.03 8.71
N MET A 423 23.59 1.21 7.91
CA MET A 423 23.27 -0.20 7.73
C MET A 423 24.38 -1.04 8.35
N GLU A 424 24.11 -1.58 9.53
CA GLU A 424 24.76 -2.79 10.11
C GLU A 424 24.12 -3.19 11.45
N GLY A 425 23.29 -2.35 12.08
CA GLY A 425 22.54 -2.68 13.31
C GLY A 425 21.19 -3.36 13.10
N GLU A 426 20.67 -3.44 11.88
CA GLU A 426 19.30 -3.92 11.60
C GLU A 426 19.20 -5.45 11.57
N ALA A 427 20.25 -6.18 11.17
CA ALA A 427 20.24 -7.64 11.12
C ALA A 427 20.20 -8.27 12.53
N GLU A 428 21.00 -7.76 13.47
CA GLU A 428 20.99 -8.22 14.86
C GLU A 428 19.74 -7.77 15.64
N SER A 429 19.22 -6.57 15.33
CA SER A 429 17.95 -6.07 15.86
C SER A 429 16.77 -6.90 15.36
N PHE A 430 16.80 -7.33 14.09
CA PHE A 430 15.82 -8.25 13.51
C PHE A 430 15.85 -9.60 14.19
N GLN A 431 17.01 -10.24 14.34
CA GLN A 431 17.11 -11.54 15.02
C GLN A 431 16.56 -11.46 16.45
N LYS A 432 16.95 -10.42 17.22
CA LYS A 432 16.46 -10.21 18.59
C LYS A 432 14.95 -9.92 18.64
N LYS A 433 14.41 -9.11 17.73
CA LYS A 433 12.97 -8.80 17.67
C LYS A 433 12.13 -9.95 17.11
N PHE A 434 12.68 -10.75 16.21
CA PHE A 434 12.07 -11.98 15.70
C PHE A 434 12.02 -13.05 16.80
N GLU A 435 13.12 -13.27 17.52
CA GLU A 435 13.16 -14.12 18.71
C GLU A 435 12.21 -13.63 19.82
N ASN A 436 12.12 -12.31 20.04
CA ASN A 436 11.14 -11.72 20.97
C ASN A 436 9.68 -11.89 20.49
N PHE A 437 9.42 -11.79 19.19
CA PHE A 437 8.11 -12.08 18.59
C PHE A 437 7.73 -13.55 18.78
N LEU A 438 8.69 -14.47 18.61
CA LEU A 438 8.50 -15.89 18.92
C LEU A 438 8.22 -16.11 20.42
N HIS A 439 8.94 -15.44 21.31
CA HIS A 439 8.72 -15.57 22.76
C HIS A 439 7.34 -15.09 23.23
N ASN A 440 6.83 -13.97 22.70
CA ASN A 440 5.49 -13.46 23.01
C ASN A 440 4.35 -14.27 22.36
N SER A 441 4.68 -15.05 21.33
CA SER A 441 3.78 -15.90 20.57
C SER A 441 3.55 -17.29 21.17
N ILE A 442 4.49 -17.76 22.00
CA ILE A 442 4.53 -19.11 22.58
C ILE A 442 3.97 -19.14 24.02
N ILE A 443 3.85 -17.99 24.70
CA ILE A 443 3.43 -17.93 26.11
C ILE A 443 2.10 -17.17 26.23
N ILE A 444 1.02 -17.90 26.55
CA ILE A 444 -0.26 -17.30 26.96
C ILE A 444 0.01 -16.41 28.19
N PRO A 445 -0.27 -15.10 28.16
CA PRO A 445 -0.22 -14.31 29.39
C PRO A 445 -1.25 -14.88 30.35
N ARG A 446 -0.79 -15.37 31.51
CA ARG A 446 -1.69 -15.85 32.58
C ARG A 446 -2.73 -14.75 32.84
N PRO A 447 -4.04 -15.08 32.95
CA PRO A 447 -5.01 -14.07 33.31
C PRO A 447 -4.60 -13.44 34.64
N PRO A 448 -4.76 -12.11 34.79
CA PRO A 448 -4.39 -11.43 36.02
C PRO A 448 -5.20 -12.06 37.16
N TRP A 449 -4.49 -12.61 38.14
CA TRP A 449 -5.11 -13.18 39.32
C TRP A 449 -6.04 -12.12 39.92
N LYS A 450 -7.33 -12.46 40.07
CA LYS A 450 -8.21 -11.72 40.97
C LYS A 450 -7.51 -11.72 42.32
N VAL A 451 -7.06 -10.55 42.75
CA VAL A 451 -6.65 -10.30 44.13
C VAL A 451 -7.86 -10.65 44.98
N THR A 452 -7.87 -11.86 45.54
CA THR A 452 -8.70 -12.15 46.69
C THR A 452 -8.08 -11.34 47.81
N SER A 453 -8.71 -10.21 48.10
CA SER A 453 -8.48 -9.47 49.33
C SER A 453 -8.70 -10.43 50.48
N ILE A 454 -7.60 -10.94 51.05
CA ILE A 454 -7.65 -11.61 52.35
C ILE A 454 -8.00 -10.52 53.35
N ASN A 455 -9.27 -10.50 53.71
CA ASN A 455 -9.78 -9.73 54.84
C ASN A 455 -9.07 -10.21 56.11
N LYS A 456 -8.61 -9.23 56.88
CA LYS A 456 -7.94 -9.38 58.17
C LYS A 456 -8.75 -10.28 59.12
N ASN A 457 -8.06 -11.19 59.83
CA ASN A 457 -8.22 -11.23 61.28
C ASN A 457 -6.97 -11.82 61.98
N PRO A 458 -6.47 -11.23 63.09
CA PRO A 458 -5.31 -11.71 63.81
C PRO A 458 -5.69 -12.35 65.16
N GLN A 459 -5.54 -13.66 65.32
CA GLN A 459 -5.46 -14.30 66.65
C GLN A 459 -4.58 -15.55 66.66
N ARG A 460 -3.49 -15.48 67.47
CA ARG A 460 -2.95 -16.45 68.47
C ARG A 460 -3.13 -17.96 68.20
N THR A 461 -2.20 -18.91 68.40
CA THR A 461 -0.92 -19.08 69.14
C THR A 461 -0.39 -20.52 68.83
N PRO A 462 0.84 -20.91 69.22
CA PRO A 462 1.59 -22.05 68.64
C PRO A 462 1.59 -23.35 69.48
N LYS A 463 1.95 -24.49 68.84
CA LYS A 463 2.52 -25.79 69.34
C LYS A 463 2.06 -26.91 68.38
N ARG A 464 2.73 -28.03 68.08
CA ARG A 464 3.95 -28.70 68.57
C ARG A 464 4.35 -29.80 67.54
N ARG A 465 5.67 -29.96 67.42
CA ARG A 465 6.53 -31.11 67.05
C ARG A 465 5.99 -32.56 67.02
N ARG A 466 6.73 -33.38 66.24
CA ARG A 466 6.96 -34.87 66.21
C ARG A 466 6.14 -35.66 65.19
N ASP A 467 6.61 -36.75 64.59
CA ASP A 467 7.91 -37.40 64.36
C ASP A 467 7.65 -38.48 63.29
N VAL A 468 8.61 -38.66 62.38
CA VAL A 468 9.22 -39.92 61.89
C VAL A 468 8.40 -41.24 61.99
N VAL A 469 8.38 -42.02 60.90
CA VAL A 469 8.79 -43.46 60.86
C VAL A 469 8.96 -43.90 59.39
N ALA A 470 10.14 -44.46 59.11
CA ALA A 470 10.47 -45.23 57.92
C ALA A 470 10.22 -46.72 58.19
N VAL A 471 9.81 -47.49 57.18
CA VAL A 471 9.95 -48.95 57.18
C VAL A 471 10.38 -49.44 55.81
N THR A 472 11.39 -50.29 55.85
CA THR A 472 12.22 -50.93 54.82
C THR A 472 11.58 -52.14 54.13
N PHE A 473 12.11 -52.47 52.94
CA PHE A 473 11.93 -53.68 52.11
C PHE A 473 12.31 -55.00 52.82
N PRO A 474 12.02 -56.18 52.20
CA PRO A 474 13.12 -56.86 51.49
C PRO A 474 12.73 -57.66 50.22
N ALA A 475 13.79 -58.07 49.50
CA ALA A 475 13.86 -58.76 48.21
C ALA A 475 13.62 -60.28 48.28
N ASN A 476 13.47 -60.91 47.10
CA ASN A 476 13.83 -62.31 46.88
C ASN A 476 14.27 -62.55 45.41
N ALA A 477 15.26 -63.44 45.24
CA ALA A 477 15.96 -63.77 44.01
C ALA A 477 15.79 -65.27 43.66
N SER A 478 15.82 -65.62 42.36
CA SER A 478 16.30 -66.92 41.87
C SER A 478 16.53 -66.92 40.36
N SER A 479 17.62 -67.57 39.95
CA SER A 479 18.24 -67.66 38.62
C SER A 479 18.05 -69.03 37.95
N VAL A 480 17.79 -69.11 36.63
CA VAL A 480 18.03 -70.28 35.75
C VAL A 480 18.22 -69.83 34.27
N GLU A 481 19.16 -70.44 33.54
CA GLU A 481 19.45 -70.36 32.07
C GLU A 481 19.70 -71.81 31.54
N PRO A 482 19.80 -72.14 30.22
CA PRO A 482 18.99 -71.82 29.02
C PRO A 482 18.57 -73.11 28.22
N PRO A 483 17.85 -73.05 27.07
CA PRO A 483 18.53 -72.99 25.75
C PRO A 483 17.83 -72.11 24.66
N ALA A 484 18.57 -71.82 23.59
CA ALA A 484 18.27 -71.03 22.37
C ALA A 484 17.04 -71.55 21.55
N PRO A 485 16.40 -70.79 20.61
CA PRO A 485 17.04 -69.93 19.59
C PRO A 485 16.28 -68.66 19.12
N SER A 486 16.92 -67.96 18.16
CA SER A 486 16.41 -66.99 17.16
C SER A 486 16.55 -65.48 17.45
N ARG A 487 17.27 -64.82 16.53
CA ARG A 487 17.51 -63.37 16.39
C ARG A 487 16.19 -62.58 16.31
N PRO A 488 16.17 -61.32 16.77
CA PRO A 488 16.37 -60.20 15.83
C PRO A 488 17.20 -59.03 16.37
N GLY A 489 17.90 -58.36 15.44
CA GLY A 489 18.20 -56.92 15.42
C GLY A 489 18.78 -56.26 16.68
N GLY A 490 20.11 -56.25 16.80
CA GLY A 490 20.81 -55.26 17.62
C GLY A 490 21.01 -53.97 16.83
N GLU A 491 20.49 -52.86 17.34
CA GLU A 491 20.78 -51.50 16.87
C GLU A 491 22.29 -51.21 16.94
N PRO A 492 22.87 -50.49 15.96
CA PRO A 492 24.25 -50.05 16.06
C PRO A 492 24.38 -48.96 17.13
N LYS A 493 25.15 -49.23 18.19
CA LYS A 493 25.63 -48.18 19.11
C LYS A 493 26.46 -47.16 18.30
N PRO A 494 26.14 -45.86 18.35
CA PRO A 494 26.98 -44.86 17.72
C PRO A 494 28.29 -44.69 18.52
N ASP A 495 29.40 -44.69 17.81
CA ASP A 495 30.79 -44.73 18.31
C ASP A 495 31.28 -43.38 18.89
N PHE A 496 30.37 -42.57 19.46
CA PHE A 496 30.67 -41.22 19.92
C PHE A 496 30.58 -41.12 21.44
N GLN A 497 31.67 -40.65 22.07
CA GLN A 497 31.68 -40.28 23.48
C GLN A 497 30.87 -38.99 23.68
N ILE A 498 29.85 -39.05 24.52
CA ILE A 498 29.03 -37.91 24.93
C ILE A 498 29.72 -37.24 26.13
N PHE A 499 29.97 -35.94 26.01
CA PHE A 499 30.54 -35.12 27.08
C PHE A 499 29.48 -34.15 27.59
N GLU A 500 29.15 -34.23 28.87
CA GLU A 500 28.19 -33.35 29.52
C GLU A 500 28.91 -32.40 30.48
N ASP A 501 28.65 -31.09 30.35
CA ASP A 501 29.17 -30.08 31.26
C ASP A 501 28.07 -29.06 31.64
N LYS A 502 28.04 -28.65 32.91
CA LYS A 502 27.03 -27.74 33.46
C LYS A 502 27.63 -26.36 33.65
N VAL A 503 27.30 -25.45 32.74
CA VAL A 503 27.90 -24.11 32.71
C VAL A 503 26.95 -23.08 33.32
N VAL A 504 27.43 -22.34 34.32
CA VAL A 504 26.66 -21.34 35.08
C VAL A 504 26.91 -19.90 34.57
N ARG A 505 27.77 -19.74 33.56
CA ARG A 505 28.12 -18.46 32.91
C ARG A 505 27.58 -18.43 31.48
N ASP A 506 27.51 -17.24 30.90
CA ASP A 506 27.08 -16.99 29.52
C ASP A 506 28.07 -17.49 28.44
N ARG A 507 29.25 -17.99 28.86
CA ARG A 507 30.26 -18.56 27.96
C ARG A 507 30.87 -19.85 28.51
N ALA A 508 31.04 -20.83 27.62
CA ALA A 508 31.72 -22.10 27.85
C ALA A 508 32.86 -22.31 26.85
N VAL A 509 33.93 -23.00 27.24
CA VAL A 509 35.03 -23.38 26.34
C VAL A 509 35.18 -24.90 26.36
N LEU A 510 34.87 -25.54 25.24
CA LEU A 510 35.08 -26.97 25.04
C LEU A 510 36.54 -27.21 24.63
N SER A 511 37.28 -27.97 25.43
CA SER A 511 38.71 -28.24 25.23
C SER A 511 38.96 -29.74 25.03
N ARG A 512 40.11 -30.10 24.45
CA ARG A 512 40.52 -31.49 24.13
C ARG A 512 39.66 -32.18 23.06
N LEU A 513 39.18 -31.42 22.08
CA LEU A 513 38.51 -31.96 20.90
C LEU A 513 39.55 -32.53 19.91
N ARG A 514 39.19 -33.59 19.18
CA ARG A 514 40.04 -34.18 18.14
C ARG A 514 40.11 -33.24 16.96
N HIS A 515 41.31 -33.02 16.43
CA HIS A 515 41.50 -32.23 15.21
C HIS A 515 40.77 -32.85 14.02
N PHE A 516 40.39 -32.00 13.05
CA PHE A 516 39.69 -32.39 11.82
C PHE A 516 38.38 -33.18 12.03
N THR A 517 37.73 -33.02 13.18
CA THR A 517 36.49 -33.74 13.51
C THR A 517 35.33 -32.75 13.61
N GLU A 518 34.17 -33.14 13.08
CA GLU A 518 32.91 -32.40 13.21
C GLU A 518 32.15 -32.90 14.44
N TYR A 519 31.73 -31.96 15.28
CA TYR A 519 31.01 -32.22 16.52
C TYR A 519 29.63 -31.61 16.44
N ARG A 520 28.61 -32.38 16.82
CA ARG A 520 27.28 -31.86 17.15
C ARG A 520 27.26 -31.52 18.64
N ILE A 521 26.97 -30.26 18.96
CA ILE A 521 26.90 -29.76 20.33
C ILE A 521 25.45 -29.45 20.64
N ASP A 522 24.84 -30.24 21.52
CA ASP A 522 23.48 -30.03 22.01
C ASP A 522 23.51 -29.16 23.29
N ILE A 523 22.77 -28.06 23.30
CA ILE A 523 22.72 -27.06 24.36
C ILE A 523 21.31 -27.04 24.96
N HIS A 524 21.23 -27.19 26.28
CA HIS A 524 20.00 -27.15 27.05
C HIS A 524 20.03 -26.01 28.07
N ALA A 525 18.97 -25.21 28.14
CA ALA A 525 18.79 -24.21 29.18
C ALA A 525 18.02 -24.82 30.37
N CYS A 526 18.63 -24.80 31.54
CA CYS A 526 18.09 -25.42 32.75
C CYS A 526 17.85 -24.36 33.84
N ASN A 527 16.69 -24.38 34.49
CA ASN A 527 16.36 -23.59 35.69
C ASN A 527 17.05 -24.19 36.95
N HIS A 528 17.21 -23.41 38.03
CA HIS A 528 17.54 -23.91 39.38
C HIS A 528 16.72 -25.14 39.82
N ALA A 529 15.48 -25.31 39.34
CA ALA A 529 14.59 -26.43 39.61
C ALA A 529 14.69 -27.60 38.59
N ALA A 530 15.74 -27.66 37.76
CA ALA A 530 15.88 -28.63 36.66
C ALA A 530 15.69 -30.11 37.06
N HIS A 531 16.01 -30.49 38.30
CA HIS A 531 15.81 -31.85 38.80
C HIS A 531 14.33 -32.26 38.93
N THR A 532 13.39 -31.30 38.87
CA THR A 532 11.94 -31.54 39.01
C THR A 532 11.12 -31.28 37.75
N VAL A 533 11.54 -30.33 36.91
CA VAL A 533 10.77 -29.90 35.72
C VAL A 533 11.48 -30.15 34.39
N GLY A 534 12.69 -30.73 34.42
CA GLY A 534 13.52 -30.91 33.23
C GLY A 534 14.14 -29.62 32.72
N CYS A 535 15.00 -29.74 31.70
CA CYS A 535 15.59 -28.62 30.98
C CYS A 535 14.81 -28.32 29.69
N SER A 536 15.13 -27.22 29.01
CA SER A 536 14.56 -26.90 27.70
C SER A 536 14.85 -27.99 26.67
N ALA A 537 14.09 -27.99 25.57
CA ALA A 537 14.46 -28.72 24.36
C ALA A 537 15.89 -28.34 23.91
N ALA A 538 16.60 -29.32 23.35
CA ALA A 538 17.98 -29.12 22.86
C ALA A 538 17.96 -28.16 21.67
N THR A 539 18.82 -27.14 21.70
CA THR A 539 19.28 -26.50 20.48
C THR A 539 20.64 -27.08 20.11
N PHE A 540 20.94 -27.25 18.84
CA PHE A 540 22.20 -27.88 18.42
C PHE A 540 22.96 -27.03 17.42
N VAL A 541 24.28 -27.13 17.49
CA VAL A 541 25.20 -26.51 16.53
C VAL A 541 26.23 -27.54 16.06
N PHE A 542 26.59 -27.49 14.78
CA PHE A 542 27.70 -28.27 14.25
C PHE A 542 28.97 -27.40 14.24
N ALA A 543 30.07 -27.92 14.77
CA ALA A 543 31.35 -27.24 14.81
C ALA A 543 32.48 -28.18 14.40
N ARG A 544 33.38 -27.72 13.52
CA ARG A 544 34.53 -28.50 13.05
C ARG A 544 35.83 -27.91 13.58
N THR A 545 36.67 -28.76 14.16
CA THR A 545 38.00 -28.36 14.65
C THR A 545 39.01 -28.21 13.51
N MET A 546 39.84 -27.17 13.53
CA MET A 546 40.92 -26.95 12.56
C MET A 546 42.06 -27.99 12.71
N PRO A 547 42.89 -28.20 11.66
CA PRO A 547 44.08 -29.04 11.75
C PRO A 547 45.14 -28.48 12.72
N GLU A 548 45.93 -29.36 13.31
CA GLU A 548 47.04 -28.98 14.20
C GLU A 548 48.14 -28.29 13.39
N ARG A 549 48.63 -27.15 13.88
CA ARG A 549 49.57 -26.25 13.15
C ARG A 549 50.94 -26.88 12.82
N SER A 550 51.19 -28.13 13.21
CA SER A 550 52.42 -28.88 12.91
C SER A 550 52.30 -29.91 11.79
N ALA A 551 51.18 -29.94 11.05
CA ALA A 551 51.02 -30.79 9.87
C ALA A 551 51.04 -29.92 8.58
N SER A 552 52.23 -29.44 8.23
CA SER A 552 52.57 -28.87 6.92
C SER A 552 53.82 -29.55 6.40
#